data_AF-A0A0G0CEY1-F1
#
_entry.id   AF-A0A0G0CEY1-F1
#
_cell.length_a   1.000
_cell.length_b   1.000
_cell.length_c   1.000
_cell.angle_alpha   90.00
_cell.angle_beta   90.00
_cell.angle_gamma   90.00
#
_symmetry.space_group_name_H-M   'P 1'
#
loop_
_entity.id
_entity.type
_entity.pdbx_description
1 polymer ?
#
loop_
_entity_poly.entity_id
_entity_poly.type
_entity_poly.pdbx_seq_one_letter_code
_entity_poly.pdbx_strand_id
1 'polypeptide(L)'
;MDDLFLILFLISAGYLIIGEFFPSFFSLIFKGKHYDKNHRNILIVLVIFFFVLFGIFSSSQEEKNVQKNETVLNKNAQEAQPESENKIEQKTEEQVAELQEEKIEQTNKVLFKVSRVVDGDTLDIDMDGKIERIRLIGMDTPETVDPRKVVQCFGKEASDKAKEMLSGKMVSIEADNSQDERDSYKRLLRYVYLEDGTFFNKYMIAEGYAHEYTYQSNPYKYQTEFKEAEKQARENKKGLWSADTCNGDTTKAVAVKSADSNSSPEIVSSATNNSSGSVVKKSKTGICHAPGTTYYNKTLSFTPYNSIEECLKSGGRLPKR
;
A
#
# COMPACT_ATOMS: atom_id res chain seq x y z
N MET A 1 -7.52 24.75 48.70
CA MET A 1 -6.96 25.44 47.51
C MET A 1 -6.45 24.44 46.49
N ASP A 2 -6.21 23.19 46.90
CA ASP A 2 -5.58 22.14 46.07
C ASP A 2 -6.50 21.58 44.98
N ASP A 3 -7.82 21.48 45.23
CA ASP A 3 -8.77 20.98 44.20
C ASP A 3 -8.96 21.95 43.04
N LEU A 4 -8.95 23.26 43.31
CA LEU A 4 -9.04 24.28 42.26
C LEU A 4 -7.79 24.24 41.38
N PHE A 5 -6.63 23.97 41.98
CA PHE A 5 -5.37 23.85 41.26
C PHE A 5 -5.34 22.60 40.36
N LEU A 6 -5.81 21.46 40.87
CA LEU A 6 -5.92 20.22 40.10
C LEU A 6 -6.88 20.39 38.91
N ILE A 7 -8.02 21.05 39.12
CA ILE A 7 -8.99 21.32 38.05
C ILE A 7 -8.37 22.23 36.97
N LEU A 8 -7.69 23.30 37.37
CA LEU A 8 -7.02 24.20 36.41
C LEU A 8 -5.88 23.50 35.65
N PHE A 9 -5.17 22.58 36.30
CA PHE A 9 -4.14 21.75 35.68
C PHE A 9 -4.71 20.76 34.66
N LEU A 10 -5.82 20.08 34.99
CA LEU A 10 -6.47 19.16 34.07
C LEU A 10 -7.08 19.88 32.87
N ILE A 11 -7.64 21.08 33.09
CA ILE A 11 -8.14 21.94 32.02
C ILE A 11 -6.98 22.36 31.10
N SER A 12 -5.85 22.81 31.64
CA SER A 12 -4.70 23.25 30.82
C SER A 12 -4.07 22.09 30.05
N ALA A 13 -3.93 20.91 30.66
CA ALA A 13 -3.49 19.70 29.99
C ALA A 13 -4.45 19.28 28.87
N GLY A 14 -5.76 19.38 29.09
CA GLY A 14 -6.78 19.11 28.09
C GLY A 14 -6.67 20.03 26.86
N TYR A 15 -6.46 21.33 27.07
CA TYR A 15 -6.27 22.27 25.96
C TYR A 15 -5.01 22.00 25.15
N LEU A 16 -3.94 21.50 25.78
CA LEU A 16 -2.69 21.16 25.12
C LEU A 16 -2.87 19.94 24.20
N ILE A 17 -3.55 18.90 24.69
CA ILE A 17 -3.88 17.68 23.91
C ILE A 17 -4.81 18.03 22.74
N ILE A 18 -5.86 18.82 22.98
CA ILE A 18 -6.78 19.24 21.91
C ILE A 18 -6.04 20.07 20.84
N GLY A 19 -5.07 20.89 21.24
CA GLY A 19 -4.27 21.69 20.32
C GLY A 19 -3.34 20.89 19.40
N GLU A 20 -2.81 19.76 19.87
CA GLU A 20 -1.98 18.88 19.04
C GLU A 20 -2.81 18.01 18.10
N PHE A 21 -3.96 17.50 18.55
CA PHE A 21 -4.77 16.58 17.74
C PHE A 21 -5.77 17.28 16.82
N PHE A 22 -6.21 18.50 17.13
CA PHE A 22 -7.20 19.24 16.35
C PHE A 22 -6.77 20.70 16.12
N PRO A 23 -5.76 20.96 15.25
CA PRO A 23 -5.22 22.31 15.02
C PRO A 23 -6.26 23.30 14.45
N SER A 24 -7.31 22.79 13.80
CA SER A 24 -8.44 23.59 13.29
C SER A 24 -9.39 24.07 14.39
N PHE A 25 -9.40 23.46 15.57
CA PHE A 25 -10.27 23.83 16.69
C PHE A 25 -9.97 25.25 17.21
N PHE A 26 -8.68 25.63 17.27
CA PHE A 26 -8.28 26.97 17.69
C PHE A 26 -8.69 28.08 16.71
N SER A 27 -8.89 27.75 15.43
CA SER A 27 -9.39 28.72 14.44
C SER A 27 -10.85 29.13 14.70
N LEU A 28 -11.63 28.28 15.38
CA LEU A 28 -13.00 28.59 15.79
C LEU A 28 -13.06 29.52 17.01
N ILE A 29 -12.15 29.33 17.98
CA ILE A 29 -12.14 30.08 19.25
C ILE A 29 -11.49 31.46 19.08
N PHE A 30 -10.42 31.56 18.28
CA PHE A 30 -9.72 32.82 18.02
C PHE A 30 -10.08 33.37 16.64
N LYS A 31 -11.36 33.64 16.43
CA LYS A 31 -11.84 34.27 15.19
C LYS A 31 -11.39 35.74 15.16
N GLY A 32 -10.25 36.02 14.51
CA GLY A 32 -9.92 37.40 14.11
C GLY A 32 -8.47 37.88 14.23
N LYS A 33 -7.47 37.06 14.56
CA LYS A 33 -6.06 37.48 14.45
C LYS A 33 -5.24 36.41 13.72
N HIS A 34 -4.54 36.85 12.67
CA HIS A 34 -3.59 36.05 11.92
C HIS A 34 -2.58 35.40 12.88
N TYR A 35 -2.67 34.08 13.02
CA TYR A 35 -1.76 33.29 13.84
C TYR A 35 -0.47 33.03 13.04
N ASP A 36 0.49 33.94 13.15
CA ASP A 36 1.81 33.82 12.51
C ASP A 36 2.67 32.75 13.21
N LYS A 37 3.57 32.11 12.45
CA LYS A 37 4.51 31.05 12.88
C LYS A 37 5.37 31.47 14.07
N ASN A 38 5.61 32.77 14.24
CA ASN A 38 6.29 33.32 15.42
C ASN A 38 5.50 33.15 16.72
N HIS A 39 4.16 33.18 16.69
CA HIS A 39 3.33 32.99 17.88
C HIS A 39 3.34 31.55 18.39
N ARG A 40 3.41 30.57 17.48
CA ARG A 40 3.58 29.16 17.85
C ARG A 40 4.90 28.92 18.60
N ASN A 41 5.99 29.53 18.12
CA ASN A 41 7.29 29.39 18.76
C ASN A 41 7.32 30.09 20.13
N ILE A 42 6.66 31.24 20.28
CA ILE A 42 6.53 31.93 21.59
C ILE A 42 5.74 31.08 22.60
N LEU A 43 4.65 30.44 22.17
CA LEU A 43 3.85 29.58 23.04
C LEU A 43 4.66 28.37 23.54
N ILE A 44 5.44 27.73 22.66
CA ILE A 44 6.31 26.59 23.01
C ILE A 44 7.37 27.03 24.03
N VAL A 45 7.99 28.20 23.84
CA VAL A 45 9.01 28.73 24.78
C VAL A 45 8.40 29.02 26.15
N LEU A 46 7.18 29.57 26.22
CA LEU A 46 6.49 29.82 27.49
C LEU A 46 6.14 28.53 28.24
N VAL A 47 5.74 27.47 27.53
CA VAL A 47 5.46 26.16 28.12
C VAL A 47 6.75 25.53 28.68
N ILE A 48 7.84 25.54 27.91
CA ILE A 48 9.14 25.02 28.37
C ILE A 48 9.65 25.79 29.59
N PHE A 49 9.52 27.13 29.58
CA PHE A 49 9.91 27.96 30.71
C PHE A 49 9.11 27.65 31.99
N PHE A 50 7.81 27.36 31.85
CA PHE A 50 6.97 26.95 32.97
C PHE A 50 7.43 25.61 33.58
N PHE A 51 7.77 24.61 32.76
CA PHE A 51 8.27 23.31 33.24
C PHE A 51 9.64 23.41 33.92
N VAL A 52 10.54 24.26 33.41
CA VAL A 52 11.86 24.48 34.02
C VAL A 52 11.73 25.17 35.39
N LEU A 53 10.83 26.13 35.53
CA LEU A 53 10.57 26.79 36.83
C LEU A 53 9.95 25.84 37.86
N PHE A 54 9.09 24.91 37.42
CA PHE A 54 8.43 23.96 38.33
C PHE A 54 9.35 22.79 38.72
N GLY A 55 10.23 22.34 37.82
CA GLY A 55 11.17 21.24 38.08
C GLY A 55 12.21 21.52 39.17
N ILE A 56 12.48 22.79 39.49
CA ILE A 56 13.41 23.17 40.56
C ILE A 56 12.75 23.03 41.95
N PHE A 57 11.42 22.98 42.05
CA PHE A 57 10.71 22.97 43.33
C PHE A 57 10.57 21.58 43.97
N SER A 58 10.85 20.49 43.23
CA SER A 58 10.63 19.11 43.72
C SER A 58 11.86 18.44 44.35
N SER A 59 13.00 19.11 44.46
CA SER A 59 14.22 18.53 45.06
C SER A 59 14.54 19.12 46.43
N SER A 60 13.69 18.89 47.42
CA SER A 60 14.16 18.79 48.81
C SER A 60 13.18 17.98 49.67
N GLN A 61 13.55 16.73 49.97
CA GLN A 61 13.44 16.17 51.32
C GLN A 61 14.27 14.89 51.42
N GLU A 62 14.95 14.76 52.56
CA GLU A 62 16.05 13.86 52.90
C GLU A 62 15.64 12.42 53.28
N GLU A 63 16.63 11.53 53.09
CA GLU A 63 17.09 10.38 53.90
C GLU A 63 16.34 9.95 55.19
N LYS A 64 16.31 8.62 55.48
CA LYS A 64 17.16 7.97 56.52
C LYS A 64 16.88 6.47 56.84
N ASN A 65 17.99 5.82 57.25
CA ASN A 65 18.19 4.64 58.13
C ASN A 65 18.12 3.22 57.54
N VAL A 66 19.23 2.44 57.41
CA VAL A 66 20.22 1.90 58.39
C VAL A 66 19.68 0.71 59.19
N GLN A 67 20.22 -0.51 59.01
CA GLN A 67 21.04 -1.20 60.02
C GLN A 67 21.77 -2.48 59.51
N LYS A 68 22.93 -2.70 60.13
CA LYS A 68 24.02 -3.67 59.93
C LYS A 68 23.69 -5.11 60.38
N ASN A 69 24.56 -6.07 60.04
CA ASN A 69 25.39 -6.84 61.00
C ASN A 69 26.51 -7.67 60.31
N GLU A 70 27.75 -7.49 60.77
CA GLU A 70 28.92 -8.38 60.65
C GLU A 70 28.72 -9.61 61.60
N THR A 71 29.36 -10.79 61.50
CA THR A 71 30.80 -11.06 61.56
C THR A 71 31.06 -12.61 61.49
N VAL A 72 32.29 -13.00 61.10
CA VAL A 72 33.09 -14.21 61.46
C VAL A 72 33.34 -15.33 60.41
N LEU A 73 34.45 -15.14 59.67
CA LEU A 73 35.67 -15.96 59.55
C LEU A 73 35.68 -17.49 59.20
N ASN A 74 36.33 -17.76 58.04
CA ASN A 74 37.34 -18.79 57.70
C ASN A 74 36.98 -20.27 57.46
N LYS A 75 37.14 -20.75 56.21
CA LYS A 75 38.35 -21.45 55.70
C LYS A 75 38.20 -21.90 54.24
N ASN A 76 39.32 -21.84 53.53
CA ASN A 76 39.62 -22.22 52.14
C ASN A 76 38.96 -23.52 51.64
N ALA A 77 38.52 -23.53 50.37
CA ALA A 77 39.10 -24.31 49.26
C ALA A 77 38.23 -24.19 47.99
N GLN A 78 38.91 -24.01 46.87
CA GLN A 78 38.51 -24.19 45.45
C GLN A 78 37.05 -24.59 45.13
N GLU A 79 36.41 -23.81 44.25
CA GLU A 79 36.19 -24.21 42.85
C GLU A 79 35.60 -23.04 42.04
N ALA A 80 36.09 -22.89 40.81
CA ALA A 80 35.63 -21.92 39.84
C ALA A 80 34.42 -22.50 39.09
N GLN A 81 33.27 -21.82 39.13
CA GLN A 81 32.14 -22.04 38.21
C GLN A 81 31.38 -20.72 37.97
N PRO A 82 30.67 -20.59 36.83
CA PRO A 82 30.71 -19.38 35.99
C PRO A 82 29.50 -18.44 36.16
N GLU A 83 29.77 -17.13 36.03
CA GLU A 83 28.80 -16.02 35.94
C GLU A 83 28.02 -15.96 34.61
N SER A 84 27.81 -17.08 33.88
CA SER A 84 27.33 -17.01 32.49
C SER A 84 25.88 -17.43 32.22
N GLU A 85 25.11 -17.90 33.20
CA GLU A 85 23.76 -18.45 32.90
C GLU A 85 22.63 -17.41 32.92
N ASN A 86 22.72 -16.34 33.73
CA ASN A 86 21.57 -15.45 33.95
C ASN A 86 21.34 -14.36 32.88
N LYS A 87 22.10 -14.39 31.77
CA LYS A 87 21.91 -13.44 30.64
C LYS A 87 21.36 -14.11 29.37
N ILE A 88 21.31 -15.44 29.35
CA ILE A 88 20.85 -16.23 28.20
C ILE A 88 19.35 -16.56 28.36
N GLU A 89 18.86 -16.75 29.58
CA GLU A 89 17.43 -16.98 29.84
C GLU A 89 16.55 -15.76 29.53
N GLN A 90 16.91 -14.57 29.99
CA GLN A 90 16.09 -13.36 29.77
C GLN A 90 15.94 -12.97 28.30
N LYS A 91 16.95 -13.22 27.47
CA LYS A 91 16.90 -12.91 26.03
C LYS A 91 16.05 -13.90 25.24
N THR A 92 15.83 -15.10 25.81
CA THR A 92 15.05 -16.17 25.18
C THR A 92 13.56 -15.98 25.46
N GLU A 93 13.17 -15.51 26.65
CA GLU A 93 11.76 -15.27 26.99
C GLU A 93 11.14 -14.10 26.21
N GLU A 94 11.87 -12.99 26.01
CA GLU A 94 11.38 -11.83 25.25
C GLU A 94 11.21 -12.16 23.76
N GLN A 95 12.15 -12.91 23.18
CA GLN A 95 12.05 -13.39 21.79
C GLN A 95 10.98 -14.45 21.61
N VAL A 96 10.76 -15.31 22.60
CA VAL A 96 9.67 -16.30 22.58
C VAL A 96 8.31 -15.64 22.76
N ALA A 97 8.21 -14.56 23.55
CA ALA A 97 6.99 -13.78 23.72
C ALA A 97 6.63 -13.01 22.44
N GLU A 98 7.58 -12.36 21.77
CA GLU A 98 7.36 -11.66 20.50
C GLU A 98 6.93 -12.64 19.37
N LEU A 99 7.58 -13.81 19.29
CA LEU A 99 7.19 -14.88 18.36
C LEU A 99 5.84 -15.53 18.71
N GLN A 100 5.42 -15.51 19.98
CA GLN A 100 4.11 -15.98 20.39
C GLN A 100 3.02 -14.94 20.10
N GLU A 101 3.29 -13.65 20.29
CA GLU A 101 2.35 -12.57 19.97
C GLU A 101 2.09 -12.46 18.46
N GLU A 102 3.11 -12.51 17.60
CA GLU A 102 2.91 -12.52 16.14
C GLU A 102 2.07 -13.72 15.68
N LYS A 103 2.28 -14.88 16.31
CA LYS A 103 1.57 -16.13 15.98
C LYS A 103 0.12 -16.14 16.51
N ILE A 104 -0.14 -15.49 17.64
CA ILE A 104 -1.48 -15.29 18.19
C ILE A 104 -2.25 -14.24 17.38
N GLU A 105 -1.59 -13.21 16.86
CA GLU A 105 -2.20 -12.22 15.97
C GLU A 105 -2.55 -12.83 14.60
N GLN A 106 -1.66 -13.67 14.04
CA GLN A 106 -1.93 -14.39 12.78
C GLN A 106 -3.09 -15.39 12.88
N THR A 107 -3.30 -16.03 14.04
CA THR A 107 -4.37 -17.01 14.22
C THR A 107 -5.76 -16.37 14.42
N ASN A 108 -5.84 -15.07 14.67
CA ASN A 108 -7.11 -14.34 14.86
C ASN A 108 -7.54 -13.46 13.68
N LYS A 109 -6.84 -13.49 12.54
CA LYS A 109 -7.24 -12.70 11.37
C LYS A 109 -8.49 -13.28 10.72
N VAL A 110 -9.53 -12.46 10.61
CA VAL A 110 -10.74 -12.80 9.85
C VAL A 110 -10.39 -12.91 8.37
N LEU A 111 -10.76 -14.03 7.76
CA LEU A 111 -10.49 -14.34 6.37
C LEU A 111 -11.74 -14.15 5.50
N PHE A 112 -11.53 -13.57 4.33
CA PHE A 112 -12.56 -13.32 3.32
C PHE A 112 -12.18 -14.01 2.02
N LYS A 113 -13.18 -14.56 1.31
CA LYS A 113 -12.94 -15.20 0.03
C LYS A 113 -12.81 -14.16 -1.08
N VAL A 114 -11.75 -14.24 -1.88
CA VAL A 114 -11.63 -13.43 -3.09
C VAL A 114 -12.56 -13.99 -4.16
N SER A 115 -13.61 -13.24 -4.48
CA SER A 115 -14.61 -13.61 -5.48
C SER A 115 -14.15 -13.34 -6.92
N ARG A 116 -13.38 -12.26 -7.14
CA ARG A 116 -12.85 -11.87 -8.44
C ARG A 116 -11.66 -10.94 -8.30
N VAL A 117 -10.64 -11.13 -9.13
CA VAL A 117 -9.59 -10.12 -9.35
C VAL A 117 -9.98 -9.28 -10.56
N VAL A 118 -10.18 -7.97 -10.36
CA VAL A 118 -10.64 -7.04 -11.41
C VAL A 118 -9.46 -6.54 -12.21
N ASP A 119 -8.42 -6.09 -11.52
CA ASP A 119 -7.11 -5.74 -12.08
C ASP A 119 -6.00 -6.00 -11.05
N GLY A 120 -4.74 -5.71 -11.38
CA GLY A 120 -3.58 -5.98 -10.53
C GLY A 120 -3.61 -5.34 -9.13
N ASP A 121 -4.39 -4.26 -8.96
CA ASP A 121 -4.53 -3.52 -7.70
C ASP A 121 -5.97 -3.45 -7.14
N THR A 122 -6.91 -4.14 -7.80
CA THR A 122 -8.33 -4.05 -7.51
C THR A 122 -8.95 -5.44 -7.52
N LEU A 123 -9.61 -5.83 -6.41
CA LEU A 123 -10.28 -7.11 -6.28
C LEU A 123 -11.67 -6.97 -5.62
N ASP A 124 -12.50 -7.98 -5.78
CA ASP A 124 -13.79 -8.11 -5.13
C ASP A 124 -13.72 -9.28 -4.13
N ILE A 125 -14.06 -9.03 -2.86
CA ILE A 125 -14.14 -10.06 -1.81
C ILE A 125 -15.58 -10.30 -1.38
N ASP A 126 -15.85 -11.50 -0.86
CA ASP A 126 -17.10 -11.84 -0.20
C ASP A 126 -16.97 -11.61 1.31
N MET A 127 -17.69 -10.60 1.81
CA MET A 127 -17.83 -10.28 3.22
C MET A 127 -19.24 -10.69 3.67
N ASP A 128 -19.38 -11.92 4.18
CA ASP A 128 -20.63 -12.48 4.70
C ASP A 128 -21.81 -12.42 3.72
N GLY A 129 -21.56 -12.79 2.46
CA GLY A 129 -22.54 -12.80 1.37
C GLY A 129 -22.66 -11.46 0.64
N LYS A 130 -21.94 -10.43 1.07
CA LYS A 130 -21.86 -9.13 0.40
C LYS A 130 -20.55 -9.00 -0.37
N ILE A 131 -20.65 -8.77 -1.67
CA ILE A 131 -19.47 -8.48 -2.49
C ILE A 131 -19.01 -7.04 -2.26
N GLU A 132 -17.79 -6.89 -1.76
CA GLU A 132 -17.12 -5.60 -1.54
C GLU A 132 -15.91 -5.45 -2.46
N ARG A 133 -15.82 -4.32 -3.16
CA ARG A 133 -14.68 -3.98 -4.01
C ARG A 133 -13.60 -3.30 -3.19
N ILE A 134 -12.38 -3.81 -3.28
CA ILE A 134 -11.18 -3.28 -2.63
C ILE A 134 -10.27 -2.63 -3.67
N ARG A 135 -9.76 -1.45 -3.35
CA ARG A 135 -8.59 -0.84 -3.97
C ARG A 135 -7.41 -0.95 -3.00
N LEU A 136 -6.32 -1.53 -3.47
CA LEU A 136 -5.14 -1.76 -2.65
C LEU A 136 -4.44 -0.44 -2.31
N ILE A 137 -4.16 -0.22 -1.03
CA ILE A 137 -3.44 0.98 -0.58
C ILE A 137 -1.97 0.89 -0.99
N GLY A 138 -1.38 2.02 -1.39
CA GLY A 138 0.06 2.18 -1.56
C GLY A 138 0.66 1.65 -2.86
N MET A 139 -0.14 1.02 -3.73
CA MET A 139 0.34 0.47 -5.00
C MET A 139 -0.54 0.87 -6.18
N ASP A 140 0.03 0.96 -7.37
CA ASP A 140 -0.69 1.15 -8.64
C ASP A 140 -0.09 0.23 -9.70
N THR A 141 -0.92 -0.58 -10.34
CA THR A 141 -0.46 -1.48 -11.42
C THR A 141 -0.66 -0.82 -12.78
N PRO A 142 0.18 -1.14 -13.78
CA PRO A 142 -0.02 -0.59 -15.11
C PRO A 142 -1.41 -0.97 -15.66
N GLU A 143 -2.13 0.01 -16.18
CA GLU A 143 -3.54 -0.10 -16.56
C GLU A 143 -3.77 -1.08 -17.72
N THR A 144 -4.75 -1.98 -17.57
CA THR A 144 -5.12 -2.94 -18.61
C THR A 144 -6.57 -2.91 -19.07
N VAL A 145 -7.48 -2.31 -18.28
CA VAL A 145 -8.92 -2.52 -18.44
C VAL A 145 -9.69 -1.27 -18.81
N ASP A 146 -9.13 -0.07 -18.63
CA ASP A 146 -9.78 1.18 -19.07
C ASP A 146 -9.81 1.25 -20.62
N PRO A 147 -10.99 1.13 -21.26
CA PRO A 147 -11.09 1.13 -22.72
C PRO A 147 -10.69 2.46 -23.37
N ARG A 148 -10.49 3.51 -22.57
CA ARG A 148 -10.06 4.84 -23.02
C ARG A 148 -8.54 5.00 -23.03
N LYS A 149 -7.81 4.11 -22.38
CA LYS A 149 -6.36 4.16 -22.27
C LYS A 149 -5.75 3.04 -23.10
N VAL A 150 -4.54 3.29 -23.62
CA VAL A 150 -3.74 2.20 -24.19
C VAL A 150 -3.37 1.24 -23.07
N VAL A 151 -3.40 -0.06 -23.34
CA VAL A 151 -2.87 -1.07 -22.42
C VAL A 151 -1.42 -0.71 -22.14
N GLN A 152 -1.12 -0.46 -20.87
CA GLN A 152 0.21 -0.06 -20.44
C GLN A 152 1.15 -1.27 -20.45
N CYS A 153 2.44 -1.00 -20.69
CA CYS A 153 3.46 -2.03 -20.62
C CYS A 153 3.46 -2.69 -19.24
N PHE A 154 3.56 -4.03 -19.21
CA PHE A 154 3.52 -4.88 -18.01
C PHE A 154 2.16 -4.97 -17.28
N GLY A 155 1.11 -4.32 -17.79
CA GLY A 155 -0.18 -4.37 -17.12
C GLY A 155 -0.78 -5.77 -17.11
N LYS A 156 -0.69 -6.50 -18.23
CA LYS A 156 -1.27 -7.84 -18.35
C LYS A 156 -0.60 -8.80 -17.36
N GLU A 157 0.72 -8.73 -17.27
CA GLU A 157 1.56 -9.49 -16.36
C GLU A 157 1.21 -9.20 -14.91
N ALA A 158 1.00 -7.93 -14.55
CA ALA A 158 0.55 -7.54 -13.21
C ALA A 158 -0.85 -8.08 -12.88
N SER A 159 -1.80 -7.95 -13.82
CA SER A 159 -3.16 -8.46 -13.67
C SER A 159 -3.19 -9.99 -13.54
N ASP A 160 -2.39 -10.70 -14.34
CA ASP A 160 -2.28 -12.16 -14.30
C ASP A 160 -1.62 -12.63 -13.01
N LYS A 161 -0.59 -11.93 -12.52
CA LYS A 161 0.03 -12.26 -11.24
C LYS A 161 -0.93 -12.11 -10.07
N ALA A 162 -1.71 -11.03 -10.04
CA ALA A 162 -2.76 -10.85 -9.05
C ALA A 162 -3.80 -11.97 -9.12
N LYS A 163 -4.24 -12.35 -10.33
CA LYS A 163 -5.17 -13.47 -10.53
C LYS A 163 -4.61 -14.79 -10.01
N GLU A 164 -3.35 -15.10 -10.32
CA GLU A 164 -2.64 -16.29 -9.86
C GLU A 164 -2.60 -16.37 -8.33
N MET A 165 -2.26 -15.26 -7.68
CA MET A 165 -2.07 -15.23 -6.23
C MET A 165 -3.37 -15.16 -5.45
N LEU A 166 -4.42 -14.53 -5.98
CA LEU A 166 -5.60 -14.18 -5.18
C LEU A 166 -6.89 -14.90 -5.61
N SER A 167 -7.05 -15.31 -6.87
CA SER A 167 -8.36 -15.80 -7.36
C SER A 167 -8.85 -17.01 -6.57
N GLY A 168 -10.01 -16.88 -5.93
CA GLY A 168 -10.64 -17.94 -5.16
C GLY A 168 -9.98 -18.27 -3.82
N LYS A 169 -8.90 -17.57 -3.45
CA LYS A 169 -8.19 -17.77 -2.17
C LYS A 169 -8.88 -17.05 -1.02
N MET A 170 -8.58 -17.47 0.20
CA MET A 170 -8.92 -16.68 1.37
C MET A 170 -7.81 -15.66 1.65
N VAL A 171 -8.20 -14.47 2.08
CA VAL A 171 -7.28 -13.40 2.42
C VAL A 171 -7.76 -12.70 3.68
N SER A 172 -6.82 -12.18 4.47
CA SER A 172 -7.15 -11.18 5.47
C SER A 172 -6.93 -9.79 4.90
N ILE A 173 -7.68 -8.82 5.41
CA ILE A 173 -7.62 -7.43 4.99
C ILE A 173 -7.33 -6.54 6.19
N GLU A 174 -6.58 -5.47 5.97
CA GLU A 174 -6.25 -4.50 7.01
C GLU A 174 -6.59 -3.08 6.53
N ALA A 175 -7.22 -2.30 7.40
CA ALA A 175 -7.50 -0.89 7.17
C ALA A 175 -6.33 -0.02 7.63
N ASP A 176 -6.20 1.15 7.02
CA ASP A 176 -5.20 2.15 7.42
C ASP A 176 -5.90 3.37 7.99
N ASN A 177 -5.68 3.66 9.27
CA ASN A 177 -6.30 4.80 9.95
C ASN A 177 -5.81 6.16 9.42
N SER A 178 -4.71 6.22 8.65
CA SER A 178 -4.29 7.45 7.97
C SER A 178 -4.99 7.67 6.63
N GLN A 179 -5.75 6.68 6.16
CA GLN A 179 -6.50 6.72 4.91
C GLN A 179 -8.01 6.75 5.18
N ASP A 180 -8.76 7.21 4.18
CA ASP A 180 -10.21 7.08 4.21
C ASP A 180 -10.62 5.59 4.16
N GLU A 181 -11.79 5.28 4.70
CA GLU A 181 -12.37 3.93 4.62
C GLU A 181 -12.66 3.51 3.17
N ARG A 182 -13.07 4.48 2.34
CA ARG A 182 -13.41 4.29 0.93
C ARG A 182 -12.94 5.45 0.07
N ASP A 183 -12.63 5.15 -1.19
CA ASP A 183 -12.32 6.17 -2.19
C ASP A 183 -13.58 6.84 -2.78
N SER A 184 -13.37 7.77 -3.72
CA SER A 184 -14.43 8.48 -4.45
C SER A 184 -15.31 7.57 -5.32
N TYR A 185 -14.81 6.39 -5.68
CA TYR A 185 -15.55 5.33 -6.40
C TYR A 185 -16.24 4.33 -5.48
N LYS A 186 -16.22 4.59 -4.16
CA LYS A 186 -16.82 3.76 -3.11
C LYS A 186 -16.17 2.38 -2.95
N ARG A 187 -14.92 2.22 -3.38
CA ARG A 187 -14.12 1.01 -3.12
C ARG A 187 -13.52 1.10 -1.72
N LEU A 188 -13.50 0.00 -0.98
CA LEU A 188 -12.78 -0.11 0.29
C LEU A 188 -11.28 0.07 0.06
N LEU A 189 -10.62 0.85 0.91
CA LEU A 189 -9.18 1.01 0.89
C LEU A 189 -8.57 0.04 1.91
N ARG A 190 -7.83 -0.96 1.42
CA ARG A 190 -7.27 -2.04 2.27
C ARG A 190 -5.88 -2.50 1.84
N TYR A 191 -5.14 -3.03 2.79
CA TYR A 191 -4.04 -3.96 2.57
C TYR A 191 -4.57 -5.39 2.53
N VAL A 192 -3.87 -6.27 1.80
CA VAL A 192 -4.24 -7.69 1.65
C VAL A 192 -3.09 -8.60 2.05
N TYR A 193 -3.41 -9.61 2.86
CA TYR A 193 -2.50 -10.67 3.25
C TYR A 193 -3.07 -12.03 2.84
N LEU A 194 -2.22 -12.88 2.25
CA LEU A 194 -2.57 -14.28 2.00
C LEU A 194 -2.57 -15.07 3.32
N GLU A 195 -3.17 -16.27 3.30
CA GLU A 195 -3.22 -17.19 4.46
C GLU A 195 -1.83 -17.57 4.98
N ASP A 196 -0.83 -17.63 4.10
CA ASP A 196 0.57 -17.91 4.47
C ASP A 196 1.30 -16.70 5.08
N GLY A 197 0.61 -15.58 5.26
CA GLY A 197 1.17 -14.34 5.79
C GLY A 197 1.81 -13.43 4.73
N THR A 198 1.82 -13.82 3.46
CA THR A 198 2.39 -12.99 2.39
C THR A 198 1.63 -11.66 2.28
N PHE A 199 2.35 -10.55 2.48
CA PHE A 199 1.81 -9.21 2.28
C PHE A 199 1.74 -8.88 0.78
N PHE A 200 0.57 -9.05 0.19
CA PHE A 200 0.37 -8.98 -1.26
C PHE A 200 0.79 -7.63 -1.86
N ASN A 201 0.40 -6.52 -1.23
CA ASN A 201 0.71 -5.18 -1.74
C ASN A 201 2.23 -4.97 -1.90
N LYS A 202 2.98 -5.30 -0.84
CA LYS A 202 4.45 -5.19 -0.84
C LYS A 202 5.09 -6.15 -1.84
N TYR A 203 4.58 -7.38 -1.94
CA TYR A 203 5.07 -8.37 -2.90
C TYR A 203 4.97 -7.86 -4.34
N MET A 204 3.82 -7.29 -4.72
CA MET A 204 3.61 -6.79 -6.08
C MET A 204 4.60 -5.67 -6.44
N ILE A 205 4.93 -4.79 -5.49
CA ILE A 205 5.93 -3.74 -5.68
C ILE A 205 7.34 -4.34 -5.74
N ALA A 206 7.69 -5.19 -4.77
CA ALA A 206 9.03 -5.77 -4.65
C ALA A 206 9.43 -6.66 -5.85
N GLU A 207 8.45 -7.29 -6.50
CA GLU A 207 8.65 -8.09 -7.70
C GLU A 207 8.47 -7.29 -9.01
N GLY A 208 8.20 -5.99 -8.92
CA GLY A 208 8.10 -5.10 -10.07
C GLY A 208 6.83 -5.27 -10.90
N TYR A 209 5.72 -5.72 -10.31
CA TYR A 209 4.41 -5.74 -10.95
C TYR A 209 3.62 -4.44 -10.73
N ALA A 210 4.00 -3.65 -9.72
CA ALA A 210 3.33 -2.41 -9.37
C ALA A 210 4.33 -1.29 -9.06
N HIS A 211 3.88 -0.05 -9.23
CA HIS A 211 4.53 1.13 -8.70
C HIS A 211 4.10 1.39 -7.26
N GLU A 212 4.97 2.03 -6.48
CA GLU A 212 4.54 2.68 -5.25
C GLU A 212 3.61 3.84 -5.59
N TYR A 213 2.51 3.97 -4.86
CA TYR A 213 1.53 5.01 -5.12
C TYR A 213 1.07 5.71 -3.84
N THR A 214 1.45 6.99 -3.74
CA THR A 214 0.99 7.90 -2.69
C THR A 214 -0.08 8.84 -3.26
N TYR A 215 -1.33 8.66 -2.84
CA TYR A 215 -2.45 9.49 -3.28
C TYR A 215 -2.39 10.88 -2.63
N GLN A 216 -2.43 11.95 -3.45
CA GLN A 216 -2.46 13.36 -2.99
C GLN A 216 -1.37 13.74 -1.96
N SER A 217 -0.22 13.08 -2.02
CA SER A 217 0.87 13.25 -1.04
C SER A 217 0.48 12.91 0.41
N ASN A 218 -0.62 12.16 0.62
CA ASN A 218 -1.02 11.68 1.94
C ASN A 218 -0.24 10.41 2.31
N PRO A 219 0.60 10.42 3.37
CA PRO A 219 1.33 9.23 3.79
C PRO A 219 0.41 8.13 4.32
N TYR A 220 0.75 6.88 3.98
CA TYR A 220 0.09 5.67 4.48
C TYR A 220 1.07 4.84 5.34
N LYS A 221 0.52 3.95 6.16
CA LYS A 221 1.23 3.17 7.19
C LYS A 221 2.54 2.54 6.70
N TYR A 222 2.55 1.94 5.51
CA TYR A 222 3.69 1.20 4.96
C TYR A 222 4.51 1.97 3.89
N GLN A 223 4.35 3.29 3.77
CA GLN A 223 4.93 4.05 2.66
C GLN A 223 6.45 3.90 2.54
N THR A 224 7.17 3.99 3.67
CA THR A 224 8.64 3.85 3.66
C THR A 224 9.06 2.48 3.13
N GLU A 225 8.38 1.41 3.56
CA GLU A 225 8.68 0.06 3.11
C GLU A 225 8.38 -0.14 1.62
N PHE A 226 7.29 0.44 1.12
CA PHE A 226 6.90 0.31 -0.28
C PHE A 226 7.85 1.08 -1.19
N LYS A 227 8.29 2.27 -0.78
CA LYS A 227 9.30 3.05 -1.50
C LYS A 227 10.64 2.31 -1.57
N GLU A 228 11.06 1.68 -0.47
CA GLU A 228 12.29 0.89 -0.46
C GLU A 228 12.14 -0.38 -1.30
N ALA A 229 11.00 -1.08 -1.24
CA ALA A 229 10.72 -2.23 -2.10
C ALA A 229 10.77 -1.87 -3.59
N GLU A 230 10.19 -0.73 -3.97
CA GLU A 230 10.22 -0.25 -5.36
C GLU A 230 11.64 0.12 -5.80
N LYS A 231 12.42 0.78 -4.93
CA LYS A 231 13.84 1.08 -5.17
C LYS A 231 14.63 -0.21 -5.42
N GLN A 232 14.45 -1.23 -4.58
CA GLN A 232 15.11 -2.53 -4.77
C GLN A 232 14.65 -3.23 -6.06
N ALA A 233 13.37 -3.17 -6.41
CA ALA A 233 12.86 -3.74 -7.66
C ALA A 233 13.51 -3.06 -8.88
N ARG A 234 13.69 -1.73 -8.84
CA ARG A 234 14.41 -0.96 -9.88
C ARG A 234 15.87 -1.36 -10.00
N GLU A 235 16.61 -1.37 -8.89
CA GLU A 235 18.03 -1.70 -8.84
C GLU A 235 18.30 -3.12 -9.36
N ASN A 236 17.40 -4.06 -9.01
CA ASN A 236 17.47 -5.45 -9.46
C ASN A 236 16.78 -5.70 -10.81
N LYS A 237 16.27 -4.66 -11.48
CA LYS A 237 15.63 -4.74 -12.81
C LYS A 237 14.50 -5.77 -12.89
N LYS A 238 13.70 -5.89 -11.82
CA LYS A 238 12.59 -6.84 -11.73
C LYS A 238 11.36 -6.36 -12.50
N GLY A 239 10.60 -7.30 -13.06
CA GLY A 239 9.30 -7.02 -13.68
C GLY A 239 9.32 -5.86 -14.68
N LEU A 240 8.49 -4.85 -14.45
CA LEU A 240 8.38 -3.64 -15.28
C LEU A 240 9.68 -2.80 -15.34
N TRP A 241 10.60 -3.01 -14.41
CA TRP A 241 11.90 -2.33 -14.37
C TRP A 241 12.98 -3.00 -15.23
N SER A 242 12.70 -4.18 -15.78
CA SER A 242 13.64 -4.85 -16.68
C SER A 242 13.82 -4.07 -17.99
N ALA A 243 15.06 -4.05 -18.50
CA ALA A 243 15.36 -3.43 -19.79
C ALA A 243 14.63 -4.11 -20.97
N ASP A 244 14.27 -5.39 -20.81
CA ASP A 244 13.56 -6.17 -21.82
C ASP A 244 12.04 -6.06 -21.75
N THR A 245 11.50 -5.39 -20.73
CA THR A 245 10.06 -5.17 -20.55
C THR A 245 9.70 -3.72 -20.86
N CYS A 246 9.67 -2.85 -19.84
CA CYS A 246 9.28 -1.45 -19.95
C CYS A 246 10.42 -0.50 -19.58
N ASN A 247 11.49 -1.00 -18.97
CA ASN A 247 12.58 -0.20 -18.43
C ASN A 247 12.07 0.94 -17.51
N GLY A 248 11.01 0.65 -16.74
CA GLY A 248 10.35 1.60 -15.83
C GLY A 248 9.37 2.58 -16.48
N ASP A 249 9.21 2.56 -17.81
CA ASP A 249 8.27 3.43 -18.52
C ASP A 249 7.06 2.63 -19.02
N THR A 250 6.01 2.62 -18.19
CA THR A 250 4.76 1.90 -18.46
C THR A 250 3.86 2.64 -19.45
N THR A 251 4.18 3.89 -19.81
CA THR A 251 3.43 4.69 -20.78
C THR A 251 3.71 4.28 -22.23
N LYS A 252 4.80 3.54 -22.46
CA LYS A 252 5.08 2.92 -23.76
C LYS A 252 4.07 1.80 -24.01
N ALA A 253 3.35 1.90 -25.11
CA ALA A 253 2.63 0.76 -25.66
C ALA A 253 3.66 -0.33 -26.01
N VAL A 254 3.35 -1.59 -25.69
CA VAL A 254 4.24 -2.74 -25.91
C VAL A 254 4.74 -2.75 -27.36
N ALA A 255 6.05 -2.57 -27.55
CA ALA A 255 6.71 -2.76 -28.83
C ALA A 255 6.89 -4.26 -29.06
N VAL A 256 6.19 -4.81 -30.04
CA VAL A 256 6.37 -6.20 -30.47
C VAL A 256 7.79 -6.34 -31.06
N LYS A 257 8.68 -7.06 -30.36
CA LYS A 257 10.01 -7.42 -30.89
C LYS A 257 9.83 -8.38 -32.08
N SER A 258 10.20 -7.90 -33.27
CA SER A 258 10.29 -8.66 -34.51
C SER A 258 11.47 -9.64 -34.46
N ALA A 259 11.23 -10.93 -34.69
CA ALA A 259 12.28 -11.91 -34.95
C ALA A 259 12.35 -12.21 -36.46
N ASP A 260 13.53 -11.92 -37.02
CA ASP A 260 14.17 -12.34 -38.28
C ASP A 260 13.35 -12.56 -39.57
N SER A 261 13.67 -11.71 -40.55
CA SER A 261 13.37 -11.89 -41.98
C SER A 261 14.66 -12.17 -42.75
N ASN A 262 14.87 -13.41 -43.21
CA ASN A 262 15.66 -13.64 -44.42
C ASN A 262 15.25 -14.92 -45.16
N SER A 263 14.34 -14.78 -46.13
CA SER A 263 14.40 -15.38 -47.48
C SER A 263 13.09 -15.12 -48.22
N SER A 264 13.23 -14.68 -49.46
CA SER A 264 12.18 -14.38 -50.44
C SER A 264 12.37 -15.36 -51.62
N PRO A 265 11.47 -15.45 -52.62
CA PRO A 265 10.11 -15.96 -52.54
C PRO A 265 9.87 -17.08 -53.60
N GLU A 266 8.92 -17.99 -53.39
CA GLU A 266 8.33 -18.72 -54.51
C GLU A 266 6.84 -19.01 -54.30
N ILE A 267 6.10 -18.77 -55.37
CA ILE A 267 4.64 -18.75 -55.52
C ILE A 267 4.13 -20.20 -55.61
N VAL A 268 2.98 -20.52 -55.01
CA VAL A 268 1.76 -21.08 -55.67
C VAL A 268 0.73 -21.51 -54.62
N SER A 269 -0.48 -20.97 -54.82
CA SER A 269 -1.79 -21.29 -54.25
C SER A 269 -2.03 -22.72 -53.74
N SER A 270 -2.51 -22.84 -52.50
CA SER A 270 -3.77 -23.53 -52.15
C SER A 270 -4.07 -23.46 -50.64
N ALA A 271 -5.35 -23.30 -50.32
CA ALA A 271 -6.05 -23.31 -49.02
C ALA A 271 -5.26 -23.57 -47.72
N THR A 272 -5.40 -22.66 -46.72
CA THR A 272 -5.93 -22.89 -45.34
C THR A 272 -5.52 -21.76 -44.35
N ASN A 273 -6.44 -21.44 -43.43
CA ASN A 273 -6.24 -21.02 -42.02
C ASN A 273 -5.27 -19.87 -41.60
N ASN A 274 -5.91 -18.78 -41.13
CA ASN A 274 -5.78 -18.15 -39.79
C ASN A 274 -4.60 -17.22 -39.40
N SER A 275 -5.01 -16.11 -38.76
CA SER A 275 -4.33 -15.25 -37.76
C SER A 275 -3.51 -14.03 -38.24
N SER A 276 -3.56 -12.83 -37.63
CA SER A 276 -4.56 -12.08 -36.86
C SER A 276 -3.95 -10.70 -36.59
N GLY A 277 -3.76 -9.87 -37.62
CA GLY A 277 -3.68 -8.42 -37.41
C GLY A 277 -5.10 -7.93 -37.19
N SER A 278 -5.59 -7.96 -35.95
CA SER A 278 -7.00 -7.73 -35.67
C SER A 278 -7.38 -6.29 -36.03
N VAL A 279 -7.98 -6.10 -37.21
CA VAL A 279 -8.46 -4.80 -37.71
C VAL A 279 -9.59 -4.26 -36.84
N VAL A 280 -9.76 -2.94 -36.77
CA VAL A 280 -10.95 -2.33 -36.17
C VAL A 280 -12.15 -2.58 -37.09
N LYS A 281 -13.27 -3.04 -36.51
CA LYS A 281 -14.47 -3.40 -37.27
C LYS A 281 -15.54 -2.31 -37.13
N LYS A 282 -15.92 -1.65 -38.22
CA LYS A 282 -17.11 -0.77 -38.25
C LYS A 282 -18.34 -1.58 -38.65
N SER A 283 -19.31 -1.73 -37.76
CA SER A 283 -20.57 -2.41 -38.07
C SER A 283 -21.39 -1.62 -39.10
N LYS A 284 -22.38 -2.27 -39.73
CA LYS A 284 -23.32 -1.61 -40.66
C LYS A 284 -24.07 -0.42 -40.03
N THR A 285 -24.25 -0.42 -38.71
CA THR A 285 -24.90 0.67 -37.97
C THR A 285 -23.91 1.80 -37.59
N GLY A 286 -22.69 1.76 -38.13
CA GLY A 286 -21.64 2.76 -37.92
C GLY A 286 -20.90 2.65 -36.59
N ILE A 287 -20.98 1.52 -35.89
CA ILE A 287 -20.31 1.35 -34.59
C ILE A 287 -18.91 0.76 -34.80
N CYS A 288 -17.90 1.43 -34.28
CA CYS A 288 -16.52 0.99 -34.34
C CYS A 288 -16.18 0.07 -33.16
N HIS A 289 -15.73 -1.16 -33.46
CA HIS A 289 -15.33 -2.17 -32.49
C HIS A 289 -13.82 -2.42 -32.63
N ALA A 290 -13.05 -2.05 -31.62
CA ALA A 290 -11.65 -2.43 -31.52
C ALA A 290 -11.51 -3.92 -31.10
N PRO A 291 -10.42 -4.59 -31.50
CA PRO A 291 -10.09 -5.93 -31.00
C PRO A 291 -10.15 -5.99 -29.48
N GLY A 292 -10.70 -7.08 -28.93
CA GLY A 292 -10.83 -7.27 -27.47
C GLY A 292 -12.09 -6.66 -26.85
N THR A 293 -12.87 -5.83 -27.56
CA THR A 293 -14.15 -5.34 -27.03
C THR A 293 -15.22 -6.44 -27.00
N THR A 294 -16.16 -6.38 -26.05
CA THR A 294 -17.24 -7.39 -25.83
C THR A 294 -18.02 -7.77 -27.09
N TYR A 295 -18.15 -6.84 -28.04
CA TYR A 295 -18.92 -7.01 -29.28
C TYR A 295 -18.04 -7.23 -30.52
N TYR A 296 -16.71 -7.25 -30.38
CA TYR A 296 -15.77 -7.41 -31.50
C TYR A 296 -15.95 -8.74 -32.25
N ASN A 297 -16.01 -9.84 -31.51
CA ASN A 297 -16.20 -11.19 -32.08
C ASN A 297 -17.63 -11.42 -32.57
N LYS A 298 -18.61 -10.65 -32.05
CA LYS A 298 -20.02 -10.71 -32.47
C LYS A 298 -20.28 -9.94 -33.77
N THR A 299 -19.39 -9.02 -34.14
CA THR A 299 -19.53 -8.23 -35.37
C THR A 299 -18.91 -9.00 -36.53
N LEU A 300 -19.74 -9.77 -37.25
CA LEU A 300 -19.33 -10.61 -38.37
C LEU A 300 -19.34 -9.87 -39.71
N SER A 301 -20.18 -8.85 -39.86
CA SER A 301 -20.23 -7.99 -41.07
C SER A 301 -19.78 -6.58 -40.72
N PHE A 302 -18.68 -6.14 -41.32
CA PHE A 302 -18.02 -4.89 -40.99
C PHE A 302 -17.20 -4.32 -42.14
N THR A 303 -16.89 -3.02 -42.03
CA THR A 303 -15.83 -2.36 -42.79
C THR A 303 -14.56 -2.31 -41.92
N PRO A 304 -13.41 -2.83 -42.40
CA PRO A 304 -12.17 -2.82 -41.64
C PRO A 304 -11.50 -1.44 -41.63
N TYR A 305 -10.84 -1.11 -40.52
CA TYR A 305 -10.00 0.08 -40.37
C TYR A 305 -8.71 -0.30 -39.64
N ASN A 306 -7.62 0.44 -39.91
CA ASN A 306 -6.32 0.16 -39.29
C ASN A 306 -6.25 0.64 -37.84
N SER A 307 -7.12 1.58 -37.46
CA SER A 307 -7.21 2.10 -36.10
C SER A 307 -8.64 2.55 -35.74
N ILE A 308 -8.88 2.73 -34.44
CA ILE A 308 -10.17 3.24 -33.95
C ILE A 308 -10.38 4.69 -34.39
N GLU A 309 -9.29 5.47 -34.40
CA GLU A 309 -9.24 6.87 -34.84
C GLU A 309 -9.71 7.02 -36.29
N GLU A 310 -9.21 6.17 -37.18
CA GLU A 310 -9.57 6.18 -38.60
C GLU A 310 -11.04 5.79 -38.82
N CYS A 311 -11.52 4.81 -38.05
CA CYS A 311 -12.94 4.43 -38.05
C CYS A 311 -13.84 5.60 -37.61
N LEU A 312 -13.44 6.36 -36.58
CA LEU A 312 -14.19 7.54 -36.12
C LEU A 312 -14.14 8.68 -37.15
N LYS A 313 -12.97 8.95 -37.75
CA LYS A 313 -12.81 9.94 -38.84
C LYS A 313 -13.67 9.61 -40.06
N SER A 314 -13.96 8.33 -40.31
CA SER A 314 -14.91 7.89 -41.34
C SER A 314 -16.40 8.12 -41.00
N GLY A 315 -16.70 8.83 -39.91
CA GLY A 315 -18.06 9.05 -39.40
C GLY A 315 -18.62 7.87 -38.60
N GLY A 316 -17.74 6.99 -38.08
CA GLY A 316 -18.13 5.96 -37.12
C GLY A 316 -18.30 6.50 -35.71
N ARG A 317 -18.89 5.71 -34.81
CA ARG A 317 -19.08 6.06 -33.40
C ARG A 317 -18.76 4.90 -32.47
N LEU A 318 -18.42 5.20 -31.21
CA LEU A 318 -18.19 4.17 -30.19
C LEU A 318 -19.52 3.57 -29.67
N PRO A 319 -19.50 2.34 -29.13
CA PRO A 319 -20.63 1.76 -28.41
C PRO A 319 -21.04 2.67 -27.24
N LYS A 320 -22.34 2.76 -26.94
CA LYS A 320 -22.81 3.45 -25.73
C LYS A 320 -22.46 2.60 -24.49
N ARG A 321 -22.09 3.27 -23.39
CA ARG A 321 -21.91 2.66 -22.07
C ARG A 321 -23.20 2.02 -21.57
#